data_AF-A0A182LXT5-F1
#
_entry.id   AF-A0A182LXT5-F1
#
_cell.length_a   1.000
_cell.length_b   1.000
_cell.length_c   1.000
_cell.angle_alpha   90.00
_cell.angle_beta   90.00
_cell.angle_gamma   90.00
#
_symmetry.space_group_name_H-M   'P 1'
#
loop_
_entity.id
_entity.type
_entity.pdbx_description
1 polymer ?
#
loop_
_entity_poly.entity_id
_entity_poly.type
_entity_poly.pdbx_seq_one_letter_code
_entity_poly.pdbx_strand_id
1 'polypeptide(L)'
;MDSWDVGTGAADDAGGVFVSWKAVTFLKAMGLRPRRTIRAIYWTAEEQYLEGASVYESEHAQDEKQEFNVFFESDSGTFEPTGLDFSGNAAAQCIFAEVAKLMTGFDEFTFTEGSVGSDIGNWVRRGFPGVSLRNKNENYFWYHHTEGDTIELEDPAALDKTTALWAATAYVIADLSIDIPKNVVDYTYN
;
A
#
# COMPACT_ATOMS: atom_id res chain seq x y z
N MET A 1 -0.24 8.94 9.07
CA MET A 1 -0.21 10.44 9.07
C MET A 1 -0.47 10.94 10.47
N ASP A 2 -1.47 10.36 11.13
CA ASP A 2 -1.42 10.13 12.56
C ASP A 2 -0.36 9.09 12.93
N SER A 3 -0.09 9.01 14.24
CA SER A 3 0.73 8.04 14.95
C SER A 3 0.36 8.12 16.44
N TRP A 4 0.88 7.22 17.27
CA TRP A 4 0.85 7.42 18.73
C TRP A 4 1.74 8.57 19.20
N ASP A 5 1.43 9.06 20.41
CA ASP A 5 2.00 10.27 21.01
C ASP A 5 3.30 10.05 21.80
N VAL A 6 3.79 8.81 21.86
CA VAL A 6 4.97 8.42 22.65
C VAL A 6 6.30 8.50 21.89
N GLY A 7 6.26 8.40 20.56
CA GLY A 7 7.43 8.48 19.68
C GLY A 7 7.28 9.62 18.67
N THR A 8 7.87 9.45 17.49
CA THR A 8 7.66 10.35 16.34
C THR A 8 6.94 9.69 15.16
N GLY A 9 6.46 8.45 15.31
CA GLY A 9 5.69 7.77 14.26
C GLY A 9 6.50 7.49 13.00
N ALA A 10 7.79 7.20 13.13
CA ALA A 10 8.68 7.16 11.98
C ALA A 10 8.39 5.93 11.09
N ALA A 11 8.35 4.75 11.69
CA ALA A 11 7.98 3.52 11.02
C ALA A 11 6.46 3.28 10.99
N ASP A 12 5.71 4.01 11.83
CA ASP A 12 4.26 3.87 12.00
C ASP A 12 3.57 5.25 12.00
N ASP A 13 3.27 5.85 10.84
CA ASP A 13 3.60 5.40 9.48
C ASP A 13 4.17 6.54 8.61
N ALA A 14 5.11 7.33 9.15
CA ALA A 14 5.76 8.37 8.35
C ALA A 14 6.52 7.77 7.14
N GLY A 15 7.09 6.57 7.29
CA GLY A 15 7.73 5.80 6.22
C GLY A 15 6.80 5.47 5.07
N GLY A 16 5.64 4.86 5.32
CA GLY A 16 4.65 4.52 4.30
C GLY A 16 4.06 5.75 3.60
N VAL A 17 3.80 6.81 4.37
CA VAL A 17 3.42 8.14 3.82
C VAL A 17 4.50 8.66 2.86
N PHE A 18 5.77 8.60 3.26
CA PHE A 18 6.89 9.08 2.44
C PHE A 18 7.01 8.28 1.13
N VAL A 19 6.97 6.96 1.21
CA VAL A 19 7.03 6.05 0.04
C VAL A 19 5.88 6.34 -0.93
N SER A 20 4.66 6.47 -0.43
CA SER A 20 3.47 6.74 -1.24
C SER A 20 3.51 8.12 -1.90
N TRP A 21 3.98 9.14 -1.17
CA TRP A 21 4.23 10.47 -1.73
C TRP A 21 5.28 10.44 -2.83
N LYS A 22 6.43 9.83 -2.55
CA LYS A 22 7.57 9.83 -3.48
C LYS A 22 7.26 9.06 -4.74
N ALA A 23 6.57 7.94 -4.66
CA ALA A 23 6.14 7.16 -5.81
C ALA A 23 5.43 8.03 -6.88
N VAL A 24 4.38 8.76 -6.48
CA VAL A 24 3.63 9.61 -7.44
C VAL A 24 4.46 10.80 -7.94
N THR A 25 5.32 11.37 -7.10
CA THR A 25 6.18 12.50 -7.52
C THR A 25 7.27 12.07 -8.51
N PHE A 26 7.88 10.90 -8.31
CA PHE A 26 8.92 10.37 -9.19
C PHE A 26 8.35 9.92 -10.53
N LEU A 27 7.22 9.21 -10.55
CA LEU A 27 6.54 8.87 -11.80
C LEU A 27 6.20 10.12 -12.62
N LYS A 28 5.69 11.17 -11.96
CA LYS A 28 5.42 12.46 -12.61
C LYS A 28 6.70 13.14 -13.13
N ALA A 29 7.77 13.16 -12.35
CA ALA A 29 9.04 13.78 -12.74
C ALA A 29 9.70 13.06 -13.94
N MET A 30 9.54 11.74 -14.03
CA MET A 30 10.02 10.93 -15.16
C MET A 30 9.12 11.04 -16.41
N GLY A 31 7.96 11.71 -16.32
CA GLY A 31 6.99 11.78 -17.42
C GLY A 31 6.25 10.46 -17.67
N LEU A 32 6.29 9.52 -16.72
CA LEU A 32 5.60 8.24 -16.80
C LEU A 32 4.14 8.43 -16.43
N ARG A 33 3.27 8.44 -17.45
CA ARG A 33 1.83 8.62 -17.29
C ARG A 33 1.09 7.32 -17.61
N PRO A 34 0.68 6.55 -16.59
CA PRO A 34 -0.07 5.34 -16.80
C PRO A 34 -1.48 5.62 -17.34
N ARG A 35 -2.13 4.60 -17.90
CA ARG A 35 -3.53 4.66 -18.37
C ARG A 35 -4.53 5.08 -17.30
N ARG A 36 -4.33 4.69 -16.04
CA ARG A 36 -5.18 5.03 -14.90
C ARG A 36 -4.51 6.01 -13.96
N THR A 37 -5.31 6.76 -13.21
CA THR A 37 -4.82 7.66 -12.17
C THR A 37 -4.23 6.86 -11.01
N ILE A 38 -3.05 7.25 -10.53
CA ILE A 38 -2.52 6.81 -9.24
C ILE A 38 -2.82 7.91 -8.23
N ARG A 39 -3.49 7.57 -7.12
CA ARG A 39 -3.86 8.47 -6.04
C ARG A 39 -3.08 8.08 -4.78
N ALA A 40 -2.30 9.01 -4.23
CA ALA A 40 -1.75 8.87 -2.88
C ALA A 40 -2.80 9.38 -1.90
N ILE A 41 -3.10 8.59 -0.87
CA ILE A 41 -4.03 8.94 0.20
C ILE A 41 -3.26 8.85 1.51
N TYR A 42 -3.47 9.83 2.40
CA TYR A 42 -2.88 9.83 3.73
C TYR A 42 -4.03 9.76 4.72
N TRP A 43 -4.30 8.55 5.19
CA TRP A 43 -5.34 8.29 6.18
C TRP A 43 -4.98 8.96 7.51
N THR A 44 -6.01 9.34 8.24
CA THR A 44 -5.90 9.90 9.57
C THR A 44 -6.79 9.12 10.50
N ALA A 45 -6.39 8.99 11.76
CA ALA A 45 -7.10 8.23 12.78
C ALA A 45 -7.22 6.73 12.42
N GLU A 46 -6.15 6.17 11.86
CA GLU A 46 -5.95 4.71 11.76
C GLU A 46 -5.90 4.15 13.18
N GLU A 47 -5.04 4.77 14.00
CA GLU A 47 -4.65 4.30 15.33
C GLU A 47 -5.78 4.36 16.36
N GLN A 48 -6.75 5.24 16.11
CA GLN A 48 -7.95 5.42 16.92
C GLN A 48 -9.20 4.84 16.25
N TYR A 49 -9.07 3.71 15.53
CA TYR A 49 -10.16 2.91 14.95
C TYR A 49 -10.46 3.11 13.45
N LEU A 50 -9.44 3.34 12.61
CA LEU A 50 -9.59 3.39 11.13
C LEU A 50 -10.65 4.40 10.66
N GLU A 51 -10.79 5.52 11.38
CA GLU A 51 -11.91 6.45 11.16
C GLU A 51 -11.81 7.11 9.79
N GLY A 52 -10.60 7.55 9.40
CA GLY A 52 -10.36 8.15 8.07
C GLY A 52 -10.70 7.20 6.93
N ALA A 53 -10.25 5.95 7.01
CA ALA A 53 -10.56 4.92 6.00
C ALA A 53 -12.05 4.60 5.95
N SER A 54 -12.72 4.54 7.09
CA SER A 54 -14.17 4.26 7.19
C SER A 54 -15.00 5.38 6.59
N VAL A 55 -14.67 6.65 6.88
CA VAL A 55 -15.35 7.81 6.30
C VAL A 55 -15.16 7.83 4.80
N TYR A 56 -13.93 7.66 4.32
CA TYR A 56 -13.64 7.69 2.89
C TYR A 56 -14.35 6.57 2.12
N GLU A 57 -14.45 5.37 2.70
CA GLU A 57 -15.28 4.32 2.12
C GLU A 57 -16.73 4.75 1.98
N SER A 58 -17.32 5.31 3.04
CA SER A 58 -18.71 5.75 3.01
C SER A 58 -18.98 6.84 1.96
N GLU A 59 -18.03 7.77 1.78
CA GLU A 59 -18.15 8.88 0.83
C GLU A 59 -17.97 8.43 -0.63
N HIS A 60 -17.18 7.39 -0.87
CA HIS A 60 -16.86 6.89 -2.21
C HIS A 60 -17.65 5.63 -2.62
N ALA A 61 -18.42 5.04 -1.71
CA ALA A 61 -19.11 3.76 -1.92
C ALA A 61 -20.03 3.73 -3.15
N GLN A 62 -20.62 4.86 -3.52
CA GLN A 62 -21.57 4.94 -4.62
C GLN A 62 -20.94 4.64 -5.99
N ASP A 63 -19.72 5.14 -6.23
CA ASP A 63 -19.05 5.12 -7.54
C ASP A 63 -17.77 4.26 -7.56
N GLU A 64 -17.49 3.58 -6.45
CA GLU A 64 -16.27 2.79 -6.20
C GLU A 64 -15.88 1.79 -7.30
N LYS A 65 -16.86 1.18 -8.00
CA LYS A 65 -16.59 0.08 -8.95
C LYS A 65 -15.94 0.62 -10.22
N GLN A 66 -16.30 1.87 -10.55
CA GLN A 66 -15.77 2.67 -11.63
C GLN A 66 -14.54 3.45 -11.17
N GLU A 67 -14.52 3.91 -9.92
CA GLU A 67 -13.45 4.75 -9.38
C GLU A 67 -12.18 3.97 -9.06
N PHE A 68 -12.30 2.78 -8.46
CA PHE A 68 -11.17 2.05 -7.89
C PHE A 68 -10.87 0.74 -8.61
N ASN A 69 -9.58 0.38 -8.64
CA ASN A 69 -9.08 -0.83 -9.27
C ASN A 69 -8.30 -1.68 -8.27
N VAL A 70 -7.26 -1.12 -7.66
CA VAL A 70 -6.41 -1.78 -6.66
C VAL A 70 -6.06 -0.78 -5.56
N PHE A 71 -6.04 -1.23 -4.32
CA PHE A 71 -5.60 -0.45 -3.16
C PHE A 71 -4.21 -0.88 -2.72
N PHE A 72 -3.41 0.07 -2.25
CA PHE A 72 -2.03 -0.12 -1.82
C PHE A 72 -1.88 0.48 -0.42
N GLU A 73 -1.19 -0.21 0.48
CA GLU A 73 -0.92 0.28 1.83
C GLU A 73 0.42 -0.22 2.39
N SER A 74 1.23 0.70 2.88
CA SER A 74 2.48 0.44 3.58
C SER A 74 2.30 1.05 4.96
N ASP A 75 2.17 0.22 5.99
CA ASP A 75 1.79 0.63 7.36
C ASP A 75 2.40 -0.32 8.41
N SER A 76 3.60 -0.84 8.10
CA SER A 76 4.28 -1.82 8.95
C SER A 76 5.79 -1.64 8.80
N GLY A 77 6.22 -0.39 8.98
CA GLY A 77 7.59 0.07 8.73
C GLY A 77 7.96 0.13 7.25
N THR A 78 9.18 0.61 7.02
CA THR A 78 9.78 0.74 5.69
C THR A 78 11.20 0.17 5.63
N PHE A 79 11.41 -0.96 6.31
CA PHE A 79 12.66 -1.72 6.28
C PHE A 79 12.99 -2.25 4.88
N GLU A 80 14.12 -2.95 4.76
CA GLU A 80 14.55 -3.57 3.50
C GLU A 80 13.40 -4.36 2.85
N PRO A 81 12.94 -3.96 1.64
CA PRO A 81 11.79 -4.59 1.01
C PRO A 81 12.15 -5.99 0.53
N THR A 82 11.29 -6.96 0.82
CA THR A 82 11.41 -8.34 0.37
C THR A 82 10.32 -8.72 -0.63
N GLY A 83 9.33 -7.86 -0.84
CA GLY A 83 8.22 -8.22 -1.69
C GLY A 83 6.97 -7.37 -1.52
N LEU A 84 5.86 -7.96 -1.94
CA LEU A 84 4.53 -7.41 -1.74
C LEU A 84 3.57 -8.51 -1.32
N ASP A 85 2.74 -8.27 -0.31
CA ASP A 85 1.62 -9.15 0.00
C ASP A 85 0.41 -8.70 -0.82
N PHE A 86 -0.32 -9.66 -1.41
CA PHE A 86 -1.41 -9.38 -2.34
C PHE A 86 -2.68 -10.14 -1.95
N SER A 87 -3.77 -9.39 -1.87
CA SER A 87 -5.12 -9.93 -1.66
C SER A 87 -5.96 -9.71 -2.90
N GLY A 88 -6.66 -10.75 -3.36
CA GLY A 88 -7.50 -10.69 -4.54
C GLY A 88 -8.05 -12.06 -4.94
N ASN A 89 -8.99 -12.08 -5.89
CA ASN A 89 -9.49 -13.34 -6.43
C ASN A 89 -8.42 -14.08 -7.26
N ALA A 90 -8.66 -15.36 -7.59
CA ALA A 90 -7.69 -16.19 -8.31
C ALA A 90 -7.21 -15.58 -9.65
N ALA A 91 -8.07 -14.87 -10.38
CA ALA A 91 -7.68 -14.22 -11.63
C ALA A 91 -6.76 -13.02 -11.39
N ALA A 92 -7.03 -12.24 -10.35
CA ALA A 92 -6.17 -11.15 -9.90
C ALA A 92 -4.80 -11.67 -9.44
N GLN A 93 -4.77 -12.76 -8.66
CA GLN A 93 -3.54 -13.44 -8.22
C GLN A 93 -2.67 -13.83 -9.41
N CYS A 94 -3.26 -14.44 -10.45
CA CYS A 94 -2.52 -14.81 -11.67
C CYS A 94 -1.91 -13.60 -12.38
N ILE A 95 -2.64 -12.48 -12.49
CA ILE A 95 -2.12 -11.28 -13.14
C ILE A 95 -1.01 -10.65 -12.29
N PHE A 96 -1.21 -10.56 -10.96
CA PHE A 96 -0.22 -10.01 -10.06
C PHE A 96 1.08 -10.85 -10.06
N ALA A 97 0.97 -12.17 -10.21
CA ALA A 97 2.12 -13.05 -10.38
C ALA A 97 2.94 -12.73 -11.65
N GLU A 98 2.32 -12.26 -12.73
CA GLU A 98 3.06 -11.79 -13.91
C GLU A 98 3.68 -10.41 -13.69
N VAL A 99 3.01 -9.52 -12.96
CA VAL A 99 3.57 -8.21 -12.56
C VAL A 99 4.80 -8.41 -11.66
N ALA A 100 4.73 -9.32 -10.70
CA ALA A 100 5.81 -9.71 -9.81
C ALA A 100 7.10 -10.10 -10.57
N LYS A 101 6.98 -10.83 -11.68
CA LYS A 101 8.13 -11.24 -12.51
C LYS A 101 8.88 -10.07 -13.14
N LEU A 102 8.28 -8.89 -13.22
CA LEU A 102 8.95 -7.69 -13.74
C LEU A 102 9.89 -7.05 -12.72
N MET A 103 9.75 -7.38 -11.42
CA MET A 103 10.52 -6.80 -10.32
C MET A 103 11.91 -7.45 -10.16
N THR A 104 12.56 -7.74 -11.29
CA THR A 104 13.89 -8.39 -11.37
C THR A 104 15.04 -7.59 -10.74
N GLY A 105 14.81 -6.31 -10.41
CA GLY A 105 15.78 -5.47 -9.70
C GLY A 105 15.87 -5.73 -8.19
N PHE A 106 15.09 -6.68 -7.67
CA PHE A 106 15.04 -7.04 -6.25
C PHE A 106 15.37 -8.53 -6.09
N ASP A 107 16.57 -8.83 -5.59
CA ASP A 107 17.15 -10.19 -5.56
C ASP A 107 16.31 -11.21 -4.78
N GLU A 108 15.55 -10.77 -3.78
CA GLU A 108 14.71 -11.62 -2.92
C GLU A 108 13.20 -11.34 -3.07
N PHE A 109 12.77 -10.74 -4.20
CA PHE A 109 11.37 -10.39 -4.39
C PHE A 109 10.46 -11.62 -4.35
N THR A 110 9.53 -11.60 -3.40
CA THR A 110 8.41 -12.55 -3.33
C THR A 110 7.10 -11.79 -3.34
N PHE A 111 6.02 -12.48 -3.71
CA PHE A 111 4.69 -12.05 -3.31
C PHE A 111 3.98 -13.19 -2.60
N THR A 112 3.16 -12.86 -1.60
CA THR A 112 2.36 -13.86 -0.91
C THR A 112 0.88 -13.52 -1.01
N GLU A 113 0.05 -14.55 -1.15
CA GLU A 113 -1.39 -14.40 -0.98
C GLU A 113 -1.68 -14.25 0.52
N GLY A 114 -2.34 -13.16 0.91
CA GLY A 114 -2.54 -12.91 2.33
C GLY A 114 -3.35 -11.68 2.69
N SER A 115 -3.25 -11.34 3.97
CA SER A 115 -3.77 -10.11 4.52
C SER A 115 -2.93 -8.93 4.07
N VAL A 116 -3.59 -7.80 3.90
CA VAL A 116 -2.98 -6.51 3.58
C VAL A 116 -3.33 -5.52 4.70
N GLY A 117 -2.84 -4.30 4.59
CA GLY A 117 -2.94 -3.27 5.62
C GLY A 117 -4.37 -2.94 6.08
N SER A 118 -4.44 -2.24 7.20
CA SER A 118 -5.65 -2.01 7.97
C SER A 118 -6.60 -1.03 7.28
N ASP A 119 -6.11 0.10 6.78
CA ASP A 119 -6.91 1.15 6.15
C ASP A 119 -7.51 0.72 4.81
N ILE A 120 -6.91 -0.26 4.12
CA ILE A 120 -7.49 -0.84 2.89
C ILE A 120 -8.31 -2.11 3.17
N GLY A 121 -8.34 -2.57 4.42
CA GLY A 121 -8.98 -3.81 4.81
C GLY A 121 -10.49 -3.82 4.56
N ASN A 122 -11.17 -2.68 4.66
CA ASN A 122 -12.58 -2.54 4.30
C ASN A 122 -12.82 -2.78 2.81
N TRP A 123 -12.01 -2.18 1.93
CA TRP A 123 -12.06 -2.38 0.49
C TRP A 123 -11.78 -3.84 0.10
N VAL A 124 -10.78 -4.47 0.75
CA VAL A 124 -10.45 -5.88 0.49
C VAL A 124 -11.58 -6.81 0.93
N ARG A 125 -12.18 -6.59 2.12
CA ARG A 125 -13.37 -7.36 2.57
C ARG A 125 -14.52 -7.27 1.57
N ARG A 126 -14.57 -6.19 0.79
CA ARG A 126 -15.58 -5.98 -0.23
C ARG A 126 -15.22 -6.54 -1.59
N GLY A 127 -14.03 -7.12 -1.75
CA GLY A 127 -13.61 -7.83 -2.97
C GLY A 127 -12.77 -7.00 -3.92
N PHE A 128 -12.27 -5.83 -3.49
CA PHE A 128 -11.22 -5.13 -4.21
C PHE A 128 -9.86 -5.79 -3.98
N PRO A 129 -8.98 -5.85 -5.00
CA PRO A 129 -7.59 -6.23 -4.82
C PRO A 129 -6.84 -5.24 -3.91
N GLY A 130 -6.01 -5.78 -3.03
CA GLY A 130 -5.16 -5.01 -2.12
C GLY A 130 -3.70 -5.44 -2.23
N VAL A 131 -2.78 -4.51 -1.99
CA VAL A 131 -1.34 -4.71 -2.00
C VAL A 131 -0.75 -4.11 -0.73
N SER A 132 0.10 -4.84 -0.03
CA SER A 132 0.90 -4.32 1.07
C SER A 132 2.38 -4.52 0.91
N LEU A 133 3.17 -3.61 1.49
CA LEU A 133 4.62 -3.74 1.51
C LEU A 133 5.02 -4.96 2.34
N ARG A 134 5.84 -5.83 1.76
CA ARG A 134 6.54 -6.88 2.50
C ARG A 134 7.99 -6.47 2.68
N ASN A 135 8.45 -6.41 3.92
CA ASN A 135 9.80 -5.95 4.26
C ASN A 135 10.37 -6.80 5.43
N LYS A 136 11.63 -6.56 5.81
CA LYS A 136 12.28 -7.21 6.96
C LYS A 136 11.84 -6.58 8.29
N ASN A 137 10.58 -6.81 8.68
CA ASN A 137 9.94 -6.23 9.87
C ASN A 137 10.01 -7.10 11.13
N GLU A 138 10.98 -8.02 11.25
CA GLU A 138 11.05 -8.95 12.40
C GLU A 138 11.13 -8.24 13.75
N ASN A 139 11.68 -7.02 13.77
CA ASN A 139 11.84 -6.20 14.96
C ASN A 139 10.84 -5.02 15.02
N TYR A 140 9.88 -4.92 14.11
CA TYR A 140 8.94 -3.79 14.05
C TYR A 140 8.24 -3.56 15.39
N PHE A 141 7.70 -4.63 15.97
CA PHE A 141 7.01 -4.60 17.26
C PHE A 141 7.92 -4.37 18.48
N TRP A 142 9.23 -4.19 18.29
CA TRP A 142 10.11 -3.72 19.37
C TRP A 142 10.03 -2.19 19.54
N TYR A 143 9.62 -1.48 18.48
CA TYR A 143 9.60 -0.02 18.43
C TYR A 143 8.18 0.54 18.27
N HIS A 144 7.31 -0.17 17.54
CA HIS A 144 5.91 0.16 17.31
C HIS A 144 5.17 0.58 18.60
N HIS A 145 4.57 1.76 18.57
CA HIS A 145 3.83 2.38 19.69
C HIS A 145 4.68 2.58 20.95
N THR A 146 5.98 2.83 20.79
CA THR A 146 6.92 3.13 21.89
C THR A 146 7.74 4.38 21.60
N GLU A 147 8.46 4.87 22.61
CA GLU A 147 9.45 5.96 22.48
C GLU A 147 10.60 5.62 21.50
N GLY A 148 10.75 4.34 21.12
CA GLY A 148 11.76 3.89 20.17
C GLY A 148 11.38 4.12 18.70
N ASP A 149 10.10 4.39 18.40
CA ASP A 149 9.67 4.71 17.03
C ASP A 149 10.07 6.14 16.66
N THR A 150 11.27 6.25 16.12
CA THR A 150 11.98 7.50 15.87
C THR A 150 12.69 7.45 14.53
N ILE A 151 13.06 8.61 13.98
CA ILE A 151 13.68 8.72 12.65
C ILE A 151 14.98 7.89 12.51
N GLU A 152 15.65 7.61 13.62
CA GLU A 152 16.85 6.76 13.69
C GLU A 152 16.59 5.31 13.27
N LEU A 153 15.33 4.86 13.30
CA LEU A 153 14.91 3.54 12.82
C LEU A 153 14.91 3.46 11.28
N GLU A 154 14.75 4.59 10.59
CA GLU A 154 14.67 4.63 9.13
C GLU A 154 16.06 4.54 8.48
N ASP A 155 16.17 3.66 7.49
CA ASP A 155 17.36 3.54 6.64
C ASP A 155 17.08 4.18 5.26
N PRO A 156 17.86 5.20 4.84
CA PRO A 156 17.63 5.86 3.56
C PRO A 156 17.70 4.93 2.34
N ALA A 157 18.56 3.91 2.37
CA ALA A 157 18.69 2.98 1.24
C ALA A 157 17.49 2.02 1.16
N ALA A 158 16.95 1.59 2.31
CA ALA A 158 15.71 0.84 2.39
C ALA A 158 14.53 1.68 1.89
N LEU A 159 14.41 2.94 2.32
CA LEU A 159 13.39 3.88 1.84
C LEU A 159 13.44 4.07 0.32
N ASP A 160 14.64 4.23 -0.26
CA ASP A 160 14.83 4.36 -1.71
C ASP A 160 14.38 3.09 -2.46
N LYS A 161 14.78 1.91 -1.98
CA LYS A 161 14.37 0.62 -2.56
C LYS A 161 12.87 0.41 -2.46
N THR A 162 12.28 0.68 -1.31
CA THR A 162 10.84 0.58 -1.07
C THR A 162 10.09 1.53 -1.99
N THR A 163 10.54 2.77 -2.11
CA THR A 163 9.96 3.76 -3.03
C THR A 163 10.04 3.29 -4.48
N ALA A 164 11.17 2.71 -4.91
CA ALA A 164 11.33 2.19 -6.26
C ALA A 164 10.37 1.01 -6.53
N LEU A 165 10.25 0.07 -5.59
CA LEU A 165 9.33 -1.08 -5.69
C LEU A 165 7.87 -0.62 -5.76
N TRP A 166 7.49 0.30 -4.87
CA TRP A 166 6.14 0.84 -4.77
C TRP A 166 5.74 1.57 -6.05
N ALA A 167 6.61 2.46 -6.53
CA ALA A 167 6.39 3.24 -7.75
C ALA A 167 6.30 2.36 -9.00
N ALA A 168 7.24 1.40 -9.15
CA ALA A 168 7.27 0.50 -10.29
C ALA A 168 6.00 -0.37 -10.35
N THR A 169 5.61 -0.96 -9.21
CA THR A 169 4.42 -1.82 -9.14
C THR A 169 3.15 -1.03 -9.38
N ALA A 170 2.98 0.12 -8.72
CA ALA A 170 1.82 1.00 -8.92
C ALA A 170 1.71 1.44 -10.38
N TYR A 171 2.83 1.79 -11.02
CA TYR A 171 2.85 2.16 -12.43
C TYR A 171 2.41 1.01 -13.34
N VAL A 172 3.01 -0.18 -13.19
CA VAL A 172 2.68 -1.33 -14.03
C VAL A 172 1.20 -1.67 -13.93
N ILE A 173 0.66 -1.76 -12.71
CA ILE A 173 -0.76 -2.07 -12.50
C ILE A 173 -1.67 -0.98 -13.10
N ALA A 174 -1.34 0.30 -12.86
CA ALA A 174 -2.12 1.41 -13.41
C ALA A 174 -2.09 1.45 -14.94
N ASP A 175 -1.00 0.97 -15.57
CA ASP A 175 -0.80 1.00 -17.01
C ASP A 175 -1.28 -0.25 -17.77
N LEU A 176 -1.75 -1.28 -17.08
CA LEU A 176 -2.33 -2.47 -17.72
C LEU A 176 -3.49 -2.09 -18.66
N SER A 177 -3.62 -2.79 -19.78
CA SER A 177 -4.72 -2.56 -20.74
C SER A 177 -6.08 -3.04 -20.23
N ILE A 178 -6.09 -3.83 -19.15
CA ILE A 178 -7.28 -4.38 -18.49
C ILE A 178 -7.30 -3.94 -17.03
N ASP A 179 -8.48 -3.89 -16.42
CA ASP A 179 -8.59 -3.74 -14.96
C ASP A 179 -8.15 -5.04 -14.29
N ILE A 180 -7.66 -4.95 -13.05
CA ILE A 180 -7.43 -6.15 -12.26
C ILE A 180 -8.81 -6.75 -11.93
N PRO A 181 -9.04 -8.06 -12.20
CA PRO A 181 -10.32 -8.69 -11.91
C PRO A 181 -10.70 -8.56 -10.44
N LYS A 182 -11.91 -8.08 -10.17
CA LYS A 182 -12.43 -7.84 -8.83
C LYS A 182 -13.86 -8.34 -8.69
N ASN A 183 -14.20 -8.90 -7.54
CA ASN A 183 -15.54 -9.43 -7.25
C ASN A 183 -16.18 -8.55 -6.18
N VAL A 184 -16.44 -7.29 -6.53
CA VAL A 184 -16.89 -6.28 -5.57
C VAL A 184 -18.34 -6.54 -5.15
N VAL A 185 -18.57 -6.77 -3.85
CA VAL A 185 -19.91 -6.83 -3.26
C VAL A 185 -20.48 -5.43 -3.08
N ASP A 186 -21.78 -5.28 -3.32
CA ASP A 186 -22.46 -4.00 -3.20
C ASP A 186 -22.33 -3.43 -1.78
N TYR A 187 -22.09 -2.12 -1.68
CA TYR A 187 -22.09 -1.44 -0.40
C TYR A 187 -23.48 -1.51 0.22
N THR A 188 -23.57 -2.06 1.43
CA THR A 188 -24.80 -2.00 2.22
C THR A 188 -24.68 -0.85 3.20
N TYR A 189 -25.44 0.22 3.00
CA TYR A 189 -25.62 1.31 3.97
C TYR A 189 -26.43 0.77 5.16
N ASN A 190 -25.75 0.17 6.15
CA ASN A 190 -26.37 -0.24 7.41
C ASN A 190 -25.84 0.61 8.56
#